data_AF-E0M3T1-F1
#
_entry.id   AF-E0M3T1-F1
#
_cell.length_a   1.000
_cell.length_b   1.000
_cell.length_c   1.000
_cell.angle_alpha   90.00
_cell.angle_beta   90.00
_cell.angle_gamma   90.00
#
_symmetry.space_group_name_H-M   'P 1'
#
loop_
_entity.id
_entity.type
_entity.pdbx_description
1 polymer ?
#
loop_
_entity_poly.entity_id
_entity_poly.type
_entity_poly.pdbx_seq_one_letter_code
_entity_poly.pdbx_strand_id
1 'polypeptide(L)' 'MCDDNAVNALHVHIGKAVEALFYDGEPVTRAKVIAQLCLLLDEEPDCILQNEIAGAVSLLTYPFATK' A
#
# COMPACT_ATOMS: atom_id res chain seq x y z
N MET A 1 -4.97 -16.34 14.71
CA MET A 1 -3.99 -15.33 15.14
C MET A 1 -3.80 -14.42 13.94
N CYS A 2 -4.22 -13.15 14.03
CA CYS A 2 -3.85 -12.18 12.99
C CYS A 2 -2.39 -11.81 13.28
N ASP A 3 -1.50 -12.05 12.33
CA ASP A 3 -0.11 -11.63 12.45
C ASP A 3 -0.07 -10.10 12.40
N ASP A 4 0.09 -9.46 13.56
CA ASP A 4 0.27 -8.01 13.67
C ASP A 4 1.42 -7.52 12.76
N ASN A 5 2.39 -8.40 12.47
CA ASN A 5 3.46 -8.18 11.50
C ASN A 5 2.95 -7.99 10.06
N ALA A 6 1.96 -8.77 9.63
CA ALA A 6 1.42 -8.66 8.28
C ALA A 6 0.72 -7.32 8.10
N VAL A 7 -0.11 -6.92 9.08
CA VAL A 7 -0.78 -5.61 9.08
C VAL A 7 0.23 -4.47 9.11
N ASN A 8 1.31 -4.59 9.88
CA ASN A 8 2.37 -3.58 9.93
C ASN A 8 3.09 -3.44 8.58
N ALA A 9 3.37 -4.54 7.88
CA ALA A 9 3.97 -4.51 6.55
C ALA A 9 3.10 -3.77 5.51
N LEU A 10 1.78 -3.98 5.53
CA LEU A 10 0.87 -3.25 4.63
C LEU A 10 0.94 -1.73 4.86
N HIS A 11 0.92 -1.30 6.12
CA HIS A 11 0.98 0.12 6.47
C HIS A 11 2.32 0.76 6.10
N VAL A 12 3.43 0.00 6.15
CA VAL A 12 4.74 0.48 5.69
C VAL A 12 4.72 0.81 4.20
N HIS A 13 4.15 -0.07 3.36
CA HIS A 13 4.06 0.19 1.92
C HIS A 13 3.13 1.37 1.60
N ILE A 14 2.02 1.51 2.32
CA ILE A 14 1.15 2.70 2.23
C ILE A 14 1.92 3.97 2.60
N GLY A 15 2.70 3.94 3.69
CA GLY A 15 3.52 5.06 4.13
C GLY A 15 4.55 5.48 3.07
N LYS A 16 5.26 4.53 2.48
CA LYS A 16 6.22 4.80 1.39
C LYS A 16 5.55 5.42 0.16
N ALA A 17 4.38 4.93 -0.22
CA ALA A 17 3.63 5.50 -1.35
C ALA A 17 3.17 6.93 -1.06
N VAL A 18 2.78 7.23 0.19
CA VAL A 18 2.47 8.60 0.62
C VAL A 18 3.71 9.50 0.61
N GLU A 19 4.83 9.02 1.13
CA GLU A 19 6.11 9.76 1.12
C GLU A 19 6.55 10.09 -0.30
N ALA A 20 6.49 9.12 -1.23
CA ALA A 20 6.83 9.33 -2.63
C ALA A 20 5.99 10.46 -3.25
N LEU A 21 4.66 10.40 -3.11
CA LEU A 21 3.76 11.45 -3.61
C LEU A 21 4.06 12.81 -2.97
N PHE A 22 4.35 12.83 -1.67
CA PHE A 22 4.68 14.06 -0.96
C PHE A 22 5.98 14.69 -1.47
N TYR A 23 7.04 13.90 -1.68
CA TYR A 23 8.32 14.36 -2.20
C TYR A 23 8.23 14.83 -3.65
N ASP A 24 7.38 14.19 -4.46
CA ASP A 24 7.12 14.60 -5.84
C ASP A 24 6.22 15.84 -5.95
N GLY A 25 5.71 16.36 -4.82
CA GLY A 25 4.79 17.49 -4.77
C GLY A 25 3.39 17.15 -5.29
N GLU A 26 3.08 15.87 -5.40
CA GLU A 26 1.82 15.35 -5.89
C GLU A 26 0.75 15.35 -4.76
N PRO A 27 -0.52 15.63 -5.08
CA PRO A 27 -1.61 15.49 -4.13
C PRO A 27 -1.69 14.08 -3.50
N VAL A 28 -1.55 14.00 -2.18
CA VAL A 28 -1.73 12.75 -1.43
C VAL A 28 -3.21 12.46 -1.29
N THR A 29 -3.76 11.71 -2.24
CA THR A 29 -5.15 11.22 -2.23
C THR A 29 -5.16 9.70 -2.22
N ARG A 30 -6.21 9.09 -1.66
CA ARG A 30 -6.37 7.62 -1.65
C ARG A 30 -6.19 7.01 -3.04
N ALA A 31 -6.74 7.64 -4.09
CA ALA A 31 -6.61 7.17 -5.46
C ALA A 31 -5.16 7.22 -5.97
N LYS A 32 -4.40 8.28 -5.65
CA LYS A 32 -2.99 8.39 -6.03
C LYS A 32 -2.10 7.43 -5.25
N VAL A 33 -2.37 7.22 -3.96
CA VAL A 33 -1.64 6.22 -3.16
C VAL A 33 -1.88 4.82 -3.73
N ILE A 34 -3.12 4.47 -4.10
CA ILE A 34 -3.43 3.20 -4.77
C ILE A 34 -2.67 3.09 -6.10
N ALA A 35 -2.70 4.14 -6.93
CA ALA A 35 -1.98 4.12 -8.21
C ALA A 35 -0.48 3.92 -8.03
N GLN A 36 0.14 4.60 -7.05
CA GLN A 36 1.56 4.43 -6.74
C GLN A 36 1.89 3.01 -6.27
N LEU A 37 1.03 2.41 -5.45
CA LEU A 37 1.20 1.02 -5.02
C LEU A 37 1.05 0.03 -6.19
N CYS A 38 0.15 0.28 -7.15
CA CYS A 38 0.05 -0.55 -8.35
C CYS A 38 1.31 -0.48 -9.21
N LEU A 39 1.91 0.71 -9.36
CA LEU A 39 3.19 0.85 -10.07
C LEU A 39 4.30 0.05 -9.37
N LEU A 40 4.41 0.17 -8.04
CA LEU A 40 5.37 -0.61 -7.25
C LEU A 40 5.13 -2.12 -7.38
N LEU A 41 3.87 -2.56 -7.44
CA LEU A 41 3.52 -3.97 -7.62
C LEU A 41 4.00 -4.52 -8.95
N ASP A 42 3.85 -3.75 -10.04
CA ASP A 42 4.29 -4.15 -11.38
C ASP A 42 5.83 -4.23 -11.49
N GLU A 43 6.55 -3.43 -10.69
CA GLU A 43 8.02 -3.35 -10.69
C GLU A 43 8.69 -4.32 -9.71
N GLU A 44 7.98 -4.82 -8.70
CA GLU A 44 8.55 -5.64 -7.62
C GLU A 44 8.72 -7.11 -8.06
N PRO A 45 9.95 -7.65 -8.14
CA PRO A 45 10.17 -9.05 -8.51
C PRO A 45 9.95 -10.06 -7.37
N ASP A 46 9.98 -9.64 -6.10
CA ASP A 46 9.84 -10.54 -4.95
C ASP A 46 8.36 -10.86 -4.67
N CYS A 47 7.98 -12.14 -4.70
CA CYS A 47 6.59 -12.55 -4.54
C CYS A 47 6.02 -12.33 -3.13
N ILE A 48 6.86 -12.25 -2.10
CA ILE A 48 6.43 -11.91 -0.74
C ILE A 48 6.09 -10.42 -0.70
N LEU A 49 6.98 -9.57 -1.23
CA LEU A 49 6.75 -8.12 -1.30
C LEU A 49 5.55 -7.78 -2.19
N GLN A 50 5.36 -8.47 -3.32
CA GLN A 50 4.16 -8.34 -4.15
C GLN A 50 2.88 -8.60 -3.36
N ASN A 51 2.84 -9.66 -2.52
CA ASN A 51 1.69 -9.97 -1.69
C ASN A 51 1.41 -8.87 -0.65
N GLU A 52 2.46 -8.30 -0.06
CA GLU A 52 2.33 -7.17 0.87
C GLU A 52 1.78 -5.92 0.17
N ILE A 53 2.29 -5.58 -1.01
CA ILE A 53 1.81 -4.43 -1.80
C ILE A 53 0.36 -4.66 -2.26
N ALA A 54 0.03 -5.86 -2.75
CA ALA A 54 -1.34 -6.21 -3.14
C ALA A 54 -2.30 -6.18 -1.93
N GLY A 55 -1.82 -6.56 -0.75
CA GLY A 55 -2.56 -6.42 0.50
C GLY A 55 -2.83 -4.96 0.86
N ALA A 56 -1.84 -4.07 0.69
CA ALA A 56 -1.99 -2.63 0.90
C ALA A 56 -3.00 -2.00 -0.07
N VAL A 57 -2.96 -2.39 -1.36
CA VAL A 57 -3.97 -2.00 -2.36
C VAL A 57 -5.35 -2.47 -1.95
N SER A 58 -5.49 -3.73 -1.51
CA SER A 58 -6.76 -4.31 -1.10
C SER A 58 -7.34 -3.61 0.13
N LEU A 59 -6.51 -3.33 1.15
CA LEU A 59 -6.89 -2.58 2.34
C LEU A 59 -7.38 -1.18 1.99
N LEU A 60 -6.65 -0.51 1.10
CA LEU A 60 -7.05 0.81 0.63
C LEU A 60 -8.24 0.75 -0.29
N THR A 61 -8.58 -0.34 -0.97
CA THR A 61 -9.74 -0.41 -1.90
C THR A 61 -11.02 -0.80 -1.18
N TYR A 62 -10.91 -1.75 -0.26
CA TYR A 62 -12.00 -2.29 0.55
C TYR A 62 -11.69 -2.04 2.02
N PRO A 63 -11.92 -0.82 2.53
CA PRO A 63 -11.75 -0.57 3.96
C PRO A 63 -12.67 -1.56 4.68
N PHE A 64 -12.09 -2.38 5.57
CA PHE A 64 -12.89 -3.24 6.43
C PHE A 64 -13.97 -2.37 7.06
N ALA A 65 -15.23 -2.74 6.87
CA ALA A 65 -16.34 -2.08 7.52
C ALA A 65 -16.16 -2.29 9.03
N THR A 66 -15.52 -1.32 9.69
CA THR A 66 -15.54 -1.21 11.14
C THR A 66 -16.98 -0.92 11.53
N LYS A 67 -17.71 -1.98 11.91
CA LYS A 67 -19.01 -1.87 12.58
C LYS A 67 -18.83 -1.33 13.99
#